data_AF-A0A1C6I233-F1
#
_entry.id   AF-A0A1C6I233-F1
#
_cell.length_a   1.000
_cell.length_b   1.000
_cell.length_c   1.000
_cell.angle_alpha   90.00
_cell.angle_beta   90.00
_cell.angle_gamma   90.00
#
_symmetry.space_group_name_H-M   'P 1'
#
loop_
_entity.id
_entity.type
_entity.pdbx_description
1 polymer ?
#
loop_
_entity_poly.entity_id
_entity_poly.type
_entity_poly.pdbx_seq_one_letter_code
_entity_poly.pdbx_strand_id
1 'polypeptide(L)'
;MKKEEIMKNVSTTFSKVSVKLKKHSPEILIVAGVVGTVASAVMACHATTKLDSVLEKSKKDIDAIHKCAENEELATEYSKDDAKKDLAIVYVQAGVKVAKLYAPAVALGTLSIASIVASHNILKKRNVALAAAYATVDKTFKEYRNRVVERFGAEVDKELRYNIKAKKFEETVTDPDSGKEKKVKSAVDVAAPSTNDYARFFDESCEAYESNMDYNLMYLRSQQNLANDKLKANGYLFLSDVYDQLGIKRTKMSQIVGWVYKPEGNENGDNFVDFGILETNRETEDGGYEKAILMEFNVDGPILDLI
;
A
#
# COMPACT_ATOMS: atom_id res chain seq x y z
N MET A 1 38.40 7.98 33.12
CA MET A 1 38.08 6.54 32.94
C MET A 1 36.65 6.16 33.37
N LYS A 2 36.29 5.92 34.65
CA LYS A 2 34.93 5.44 35.00
C LYS A 2 33.77 6.36 34.57
N LYS A 3 33.94 7.70 34.64
CA LYS A 3 32.90 8.67 34.25
C LYS A 3 32.69 8.72 32.72
N GLU A 4 33.75 8.62 31.93
CA GLU A 4 33.68 8.68 30.46
C GLU A 4 33.05 7.41 29.88
N GLU A 5 33.32 6.26 30.48
CA GLU A 5 32.73 4.97 30.10
C GLU A 5 31.24 4.89 30.44
N ILE A 6 30.84 5.42 31.61
CA ILE A 6 29.42 5.58 31.99
C ILE A 6 28.72 6.55 31.05
N MET A 7 29.33 7.70 30.72
CA MET A 7 28.73 8.70 29.83
C MET A 7 28.58 8.19 28.39
N LYS A 8 29.55 7.39 27.91
CA LYS A 8 29.49 6.70 26.62
C LYS A 8 28.41 5.62 26.60
N ASN A 9 28.28 4.82 27.66
CA ASN A 9 27.22 3.80 27.77
C ASN A 9 25.82 4.42 27.88
N VAL A 10 25.67 5.54 28.60
CA VAL A 10 24.43 6.32 28.68
C VAL A 10 24.07 6.92 27.31
N SER A 11 25.04 7.50 26.60
CA SER A 11 24.84 8.05 25.25
C SER A 11 24.44 6.98 24.23
N THR A 12 25.05 5.80 24.29
CA THR A 12 24.76 4.67 23.38
C THR A 12 23.38 4.05 23.69
N THR A 13 22.95 4.08 24.95
CA THR A 13 21.61 3.60 25.35
C THR A 13 20.53 4.61 24.96
N PHE A 14 20.78 5.90 25.17
CA PHE A 14 19.87 6.98 24.80
C PHE A 14 19.62 7.05 23.29
N SER A 15 20.66 6.87 22.47
CA SER A 15 20.52 6.78 21.01
C SER A 15 19.67 5.58 20.58
N LYS A 16 19.84 4.40 21.17
CA LYS A 16 19.00 3.21 20.90
C LYS A 16 17.54 3.43 21.28
N VAL A 17 17.27 4.05 22.42
CA VAL A 17 15.91 4.39 22.86
C VAL A 17 15.28 5.42 21.92
N SER A 18 16.03 6.46 21.54
CA SER A 18 15.58 7.46 20.56
C SER A 18 15.22 6.82 19.21
N VAL A 19 16.01 5.87 18.73
CA VAL A 19 15.72 5.12 17.50
C VAL A 19 14.45 4.27 17.64
N LYS A 20 14.27 3.57 18.76
CA LYS A 20 13.03 2.79 19.02
C LYS A 20 11.80 3.69 19.08
N LEU A 21 11.89 4.84 19.74
CA LEU A 21 10.82 5.83 19.80
C LEU A 21 10.48 6.37 18.41
N LYS A 22 11.49 6.73 17.60
CA LYS A 22 11.27 7.14 16.20
C LYS A 22 10.62 6.02 15.38
N LYS A 23 11.07 4.77 15.54
CA LYS A 23 10.51 3.61 14.82
C LYS A 23 9.02 3.41 15.10
N HIS A 24 8.60 3.49 16.36
CA HIS A 24 7.21 3.29 16.81
C HIS A 24 6.43 4.60 16.96
N SER A 25 7.01 5.74 16.57
CA SER A 25 6.38 7.06 16.72
C SER A 25 4.98 7.15 16.10
N PRO A 26 4.68 6.56 14.91
CA PRO A 26 3.32 6.64 14.38
C PRO A 26 2.30 5.87 15.23
N GLU A 27 2.67 4.67 15.70
CA GLU A 27 1.82 3.85 16.56
C GLU A 27 1.54 4.57 17.89
N ILE A 28 2.58 5.12 18.52
CA ILE A 28 2.46 5.88 19.77
C ILE A 28 1.55 7.09 19.59
N LEU A 29 1.72 7.85 18.51
CA LEU A 29 0.89 9.02 18.21
C LEU A 29 -0.58 8.67 17.96
N ILE A 30 -0.86 7.53 17.29
CA ILE A 30 -2.24 7.06 17.11
C ILE A 30 -2.85 6.68 18.46
N VAL A 31 -2.15 5.87 19.26
CA VAL A 31 -2.66 5.43 20.57
C VAL A 31 -2.91 6.64 21.48
N ALA A 32 -1.93 7.54 21.60
CA ALA A 32 -2.07 8.76 22.39
C ALA A 32 -3.19 9.68 21.86
N GLY A 33 -3.31 9.79 20.54
CA GLY A 33 -4.37 10.56 19.89
C GLY A 33 -5.76 9.99 20.15
N VAL A 34 -5.95 8.67 20.05
CA VAL A 34 -7.23 8.02 20.34
C VAL A 34 -7.60 8.20 21.81
N VAL A 35 -6.68 7.90 22.73
CA VAL A 35 -6.89 8.07 24.18
C VAL A 35 -7.23 9.51 24.52
N GLY A 36 -6.47 10.48 23.98
CA GLY A 36 -6.71 11.89 24.23
C GLY A 36 -8.02 12.40 23.64
N THR A 37 -8.48 11.86 22.51
CA THR A 37 -9.79 12.19 21.93
C THR A 37 -10.93 11.74 22.86
N VAL A 38 -10.84 10.51 23.39
CA VAL A 38 -11.81 10.00 24.36
C VAL A 38 -11.78 10.82 25.65
N ALA A 39 -10.58 11.11 26.18
CA ALA A 39 -10.42 11.93 27.38
C ALA A 39 -10.96 13.36 27.17
N SER A 40 -10.75 13.94 26.00
CA SER A 40 -11.32 15.23 25.60
C SER A 40 -12.85 15.20 25.62
N ALA A 41 -13.47 14.15 25.09
CA ALA A 41 -14.92 14.00 25.12
C ALA A 41 -15.45 13.89 26.57
N VAL A 42 -14.80 13.09 27.42
CA VAL A 42 -15.17 12.98 28.85
C VAL A 42 -15.04 14.33 29.56
N MET A 43 -13.95 15.08 29.31
CA MET A 43 -13.77 16.41 29.87
C MET A 43 -14.80 17.41 29.37
N ALA A 44 -15.18 17.36 28.08
CA ALA A 44 -16.24 18.20 27.53
C ALA A 44 -17.58 17.89 28.21
N CYS A 45 -17.94 16.61 28.38
CA CYS A 45 -19.15 16.20 29.10
C CYS A 45 -19.11 16.67 30.56
N HIS A 46 -17.96 16.58 31.23
CA HIS A 46 -17.78 17.08 32.60
C HIS A 46 -17.85 18.62 32.68
N ALA A 47 -17.39 19.32 31.64
CA ALA A 47 -17.59 20.76 31.51
C ALA A 47 -19.07 21.10 31.35
N THR A 48 -19.84 20.32 30.58
CA THR A 48 -21.29 20.50 30.42
C THR A 48 -22.02 20.43 31.76
N THR A 49 -21.66 19.53 32.68
CA THR A 49 -22.32 19.45 33.99
C THR A 49 -22.08 20.68 34.88
N LYS A 50 -21.03 21.47 34.61
CA LYS A 50 -20.74 22.73 35.31
C LYS A 50 -21.28 23.96 34.58
N LEU A 51 -21.72 23.81 33.33
CA LEU A 51 -22.17 24.90 32.48
C LEU A 51 -23.36 25.63 33.09
N ASP A 52 -24.34 24.90 33.61
CA ASP A 52 -25.54 25.47 34.23
C ASP A 52 -25.19 26.43 35.37
N SER A 53 -24.23 26.07 36.22
CA SER A 53 -23.78 26.93 37.32
C SER A 53 -23.13 28.24 36.86
N VAL A 54 -22.48 28.22 35.68
CA VAL A 54 -21.87 29.41 35.07
C VAL A 54 -22.94 30.29 34.42
N LEU A 55 -23.91 29.68 33.76
CA LEU A 55 -25.03 30.37 33.13
C LEU A 55 -25.98 30.98 34.17
N GLU A 56 -26.29 30.26 35.26
CA GLU A 56 -27.12 30.76 36.35
C GLU A 56 -26.53 32.01 37.03
N LYS A 57 -25.21 32.02 37.28
CA LYS A 57 -24.54 33.21 37.83
C LYS A 57 -24.69 34.40 36.89
N SER A 58 -24.45 34.17 35.60
CA SER A 58 -24.57 35.22 34.58
C SER A 58 -26.02 35.71 34.46
N LYS A 59 -27.01 34.81 34.56
CA LYS A 59 -28.43 35.16 34.57
C LYS A 59 -28.82 36.00 35.78
N LYS A 60 -28.31 35.66 36.98
CA LYS A 60 -28.53 36.47 38.19
C LYS A 60 -27.95 37.88 38.06
N ASP A 61 -26.77 38.01 37.47
CA ASP A 61 -26.13 39.32 37.23
C ASP A 61 -26.95 40.14 36.21
N ILE A 62 -27.45 39.50 35.14
CA ILE A 62 -28.34 40.12 34.15
C ILE A 62 -29.65 40.59 34.80
N ASP A 63 -30.31 39.72 35.58
CA ASP A 63 -31.56 40.04 36.28
C ASP A 63 -31.37 41.20 37.27
N ALA A 64 -30.22 41.28 37.93
CA ALA A 64 -29.88 42.40 38.82
C ALA A 64 -29.71 43.72 38.06
N ILE A 65 -29.03 43.70 36.90
CA ILE A 65 -28.88 44.89 36.05
C ILE A 65 -30.25 45.37 35.55
N HIS A 66 -31.12 44.46 35.10
CA HIS A 66 -32.47 44.83 34.68
C HIS A 66 -33.29 45.45 35.81
N LYS A 67 -33.24 44.87 37.02
CA LYS A 67 -33.93 45.45 38.19
C LYS A 67 -33.43 46.84 38.56
N CYS A 68 -32.12 47.09 38.50
CA CYS A 68 -31.56 48.42 38.76
C CYS A 68 -31.92 49.43 37.67
N ALA A 69 -31.93 49.01 36.39
CA ALA A 69 -32.27 49.87 35.26
C ALA A 69 -33.76 50.25 35.20
N GLU A 70 -34.65 49.41 35.75
CA GLU A 70 -36.11 49.64 35.82
C GLU A 70 -36.54 50.45 37.06
N ASN A 71 -35.65 50.68 38.02
CA ASN A 71 -35.96 51.43 39.23
C ASN A 71 -35.88 52.95 38.99
N GLU A 72 -37.03 53.63 38.96
CA GLU A 72 -37.14 55.07 38.71
C GLU A 72 -36.39 55.93 39.76
N GLU A 73 -36.22 55.45 40.99
CA GLU A 73 -35.51 56.17 42.05
C GLU A 73 -33.98 56.22 41.84
N LEU A 74 -33.43 55.27 41.08
CA LEU A 74 -31.99 55.17 40.79
C LEU A 74 -31.62 55.75 39.42
N ALA A 75 -32.60 56.25 38.65
CA ALA A 75 -32.40 56.71 37.28
C ALA A 75 -31.43 57.90 37.14
N THR A 76 -31.19 58.65 38.22
CA THR A 76 -30.22 59.75 38.29
C THR A 76 -28.78 59.28 38.53
N GLU A 77 -28.58 58.11 39.16
CA GLU A 77 -27.27 57.52 39.45
C GLU A 77 -26.89 56.39 38.47
N TYR A 78 -27.88 55.73 37.85
CA TYR A 78 -27.69 54.60 36.94
C TYR A 78 -28.42 54.84 35.62
N SER A 79 -27.68 55.21 34.57
CA SER A 79 -28.28 55.54 33.28
C SER A 79 -28.57 54.28 32.44
N LYS A 80 -29.42 54.44 31.41
CA LYS A 80 -29.66 53.38 30.41
C LYS A 80 -28.40 52.96 29.65
N ASP A 81 -27.43 53.87 29.50
CA ASP A 81 -26.17 53.55 28.83
C ASP A 81 -25.21 52.77 29.74
N ASP A 82 -25.27 52.99 31.05
CA ASP A 82 -24.52 52.18 32.03
C ASP A 82 -25.07 50.76 32.10
N ALA A 83 -26.40 50.60 32.11
CA ALA A 83 -27.06 49.29 32.01
C ALA A 83 -26.62 48.49 30.77
N LYS A 84 -26.51 49.15 29.61
CA LYS A 84 -26.03 48.50 28.37
C LYS A 84 -24.57 48.07 28.48
N LYS A 85 -23.70 48.92 29.06
CA LYS A 85 -22.28 48.58 29.26
C LYS A 85 -22.12 47.41 30.22
N ASP A 86 -22.85 47.42 31.33
CA ASP A 86 -22.79 46.33 32.32
C ASP A 86 -23.32 45.02 31.75
N LEU A 87 -24.43 45.04 30.99
CA LEU A 87 -24.91 43.86 30.26
C LEU A 87 -23.83 43.32 29.32
N ALA A 88 -23.18 44.18 28.53
CA ALA A 88 -22.10 43.78 27.65
C ALA A 88 -20.93 43.15 28.42
N ILE A 89 -20.54 43.72 29.56
CA ILE A 89 -19.50 43.16 30.43
C ILE A 89 -19.91 41.78 30.95
N VAL A 90 -21.14 41.61 31.44
CA VAL A 90 -21.63 40.33 31.95
C VAL A 90 -21.67 39.27 30.84
N TYR A 91 -22.15 39.59 29.64
CA TYR A 91 -22.13 38.66 28.50
C TYR A 91 -20.72 38.28 28.09
N VAL A 92 -19.78 39.23 28.03
CA VAL A 92 -18.37 38.95 27.74
C VAL A 92 -17.76 38.06 28.83
N GLN A 93 -18.01 38.35 30.11
CA GLN A 93 -17.53 37.53 31.22
C GLN A 93 -18.12 36.11 31.19
N ALA A 94 -19.41 35.97 30.87
CA ALA A 94 -20.06 34.69 30.68
C ALA A 94 -19.38 33.89 29.55
N GLY A 95 -19.17 34.53 28.40
CA GLY A 95 -18.44 33.95 27.27
C GLY A 95 -17.02 33.49 27.65
N VAL A 96 -16.27 34.31 28.37
CA VAL A 96 -14.92 33.96 28.86
C VAL A 96 -14.96 32.80 29.86
N LYS A 97 -15.95 32.75 30.76
CA LYS A 97 -16.10 31.64 31.72
C LYS A 97 -16.44 30.33 31.00
N VAL A 98 -17.33 30.36 30.00
CA VAL A 98 -17.64 29.21 29.15
C VAL A 98 -16.42 28.77 28.35
N ALA A 99 -15.71 29.70 27.71
CA ALA A 99 -14.48 29.40 26.98
C ALA A 99 -13.43 28.76 27.90
N LYS A 100 -13.20 29.30 29.10
CA LYS A 100 -12.28 28.72 30.10
C LYS A 100 -12.71 27.31 30.54
N LEU A 101 -14.01 27.04 30.60
CA LEU A 101 -14.55 25.75 31.02
C LEU A 101 -14.28 24.66 29.96
N TYR A 102 -14.46 24.97 28.67
CA TYR A 102 -14.26 24.02 27.57
C TYR A 102 -12.85 24.04 26.98
N ALA A 103 -12.05 25.08 27.21
CA ALA A 103 -10.73 25.24 26.62
C ALA A 103 -9.81 24.01 26.82
N PRO A 104 -9.73 23.37 28.00
CA PRO A 104 -8.89 22.18 28.17
C PRO A 104 -9.34 20.99 27.31
N ALA A 105 -10.66 20.78 27.21
CA ALA A 105 -11.22 19.72 26.37
C ALA A 105 -10.92 19.99 24.90
N VAL A 106 -11.25 21.18 24.40
CA VAL A 106 -10.98 21.58 23.01
C VAL A 106 -9.49 21.48 22.69
N ALA A 107 -8.62 21.99 23.56
CA ALA A 107 -7.18 21.92 23.36
C ALA A 107 -6.68 20.47 23.29
N LEU A 108 -7.09 19.60 24.21
CA LEU A 108 -6.71 18.19 24.16
C LEU A 108 -7.24 17.51 22.89
N GLY A 109 -8.52 17.71 22.55
CA GLY A 109 -9.12 17.14 21.34
C GLY A 109 -8.40 17.55 20.07
N THR A 110 -8.06 18.84 19.93
CA THR A 110 -7.30 19.35 18.77
C THR A 110 -5.90 18.73 18.67
N LEU A 111 -5.16 18.67 19.79
CA LEU A 111 -3.83 18.03 19.84
C LEU A 111 -3.89 16.53 19.53
N SER A 112 -4.93 15.85 20.01
CA SER A 112 -5.16 14.44 19.75
C SER A 112 -5.42 14.15 18.28
N ILE A 113 -6.31 14.91 17.64
CA ILE A 113 -6.59 14.77 16.20
C ILE A 113 -5.33 15.08 15.38
N ALA A 114 -4.63 16.17 15.72
CA ALA A 114 -3.38 16.53 15.05
C ALA A 114 -2.32 15.41 15.17
N SER A 115 -2.25 14.75 16.32
CA SER A 115 -1.34 13.61 16.54
C SER A 115 -1.66 12.43 15.63
N ILE A 116 -2.95 12.11 15.44
CA ILE A 116 -3.40 11.03 14.53
C ILE A 116 -3.04 11.37 13.08
N VAL A 117 -3.30 12.61 12.64
CA VAL A 117 -2.98 13.06 11.28
C VAL A 117 -1.46 13.04 11.05
N ALA A 118 -0.67 13.52 12.02
CA ALA A 118 0.79 13.49 11.96
C ALA A 118 1.32 12.06 11.84
N SER A 119 0.75 11.11 12.59
CA SER A 119 1.10 9.69 12.49
C SER A 119 0.89 9.13 11.08
N HIS A 120 -0.28 9.37 10.50
CA HIS A 120 -0.61 8.88 9.16
C HIS A 120 0.36 9.45 8.11
N ASN A 121 0.72 10.75 8.23
CA ASN A 121 1.70 11.36 7.36
C ASN A 121 3.11 10.73 7.49
N ILE A 122 3.53 10.35 8.69
CA ILE A 122 4.82 9.65 8.89
C ILE A 122 4.78 8.26 8.24
N LEU A 123 3.69 7.50 8.42
CA LEU A 123 3.53 6.18 7.78
C LEU A 123 3.54 6.29 6.25
N LYS A 124 2.81 7.26 5.69
CA LYS A 124 2.79 7.52 4.26
C LYS A 124 4.20 7.80 3.71
N LYS A 125 4.95 8.70 4.35
CA LYS A 125 6.34 9.00 3.94
C LYS A 125 7.25 7.78 3.97
N ARG A 126 7.11 6.92 4.99
CA ARG A 126 7.89 5.68 5.11
C ARG A 126 7.52 4.67 4.02
N ASN A 127 6.25 4.51 3.72
CA ASN A 127 5.80 3.61 2.65
C ASN A 127 6.26 4.08 1.27
N VAL A 128 6.21 5.39 1.00
CA VAL A 128 6.76 5.97 -0.24
C VAL A 128 8.27 5.74 -0.34
N ALA A 129 9.01 5.92 0.76
CA ALA A 129 10.45 5.65 0.77
C ALA A 129 10.78 4.17 0.53
N LEU A 130 9.99 3.25 1.10
CA LEU A 130 10.12 1.82 0.84
C LEU A 130 9.83 1.49 -0.63
N ALA A 131 8.76 2.04 -1.21
CA ALA A 131 8.44 1.87 -2.62
C ALA A 131 9.57 2.38 -3.53
N ALA A 132 10.14 3.55 -3.23
CA ALA A 132 11.28 4.10 -3.96
C ALA A 132 12.54 3.22 -3.83
N ALA A 133 12.79 2.65 -2.64
CA ALA A 133 13.88 1.70 -2.45
C ALA A 133 13.68 0.43 -3.29
N TYR A 134 12.47 -0.14 -3.31
CA TYR A 134 12.14 -1.28 -4.17
C TYR A 134 12.28 -0.94 -5.66
N ALA A 135 11.83 0.23 -6.09
CA ALA A 135 12.03 0.69 -7.48
C ALA A 135 13.53 0.80 -7.84
N THR A 136 14.36 1.25 -6.89
CA THR A 136 15.82 1.30 -7.10
C THR A 136 16.43 -0.10 -7.22
N VAL A 137 15.96 -1.05 -6.40
CA VAL A 137 16.39 -2.46 -6.49
C VAL A 137 15.94 -3.08 -7.82
N ASP A 138 14.69 -2.87 -8.24
CA ASP A 138 14.18 -3.34 -9.53
C ASP A 138 15.01 -2.79 -10.70
N LYS A 139 15.29 -1.48 -10.70
CA LYS A 139 16.15 -0.86 -11.69
C LYS A 139 17.55 -1.49 -11.72
N THR A 140 18.16 -1.69 -10.55
CA THR A 140 19.49 -2.32 -10.45
C THR A 140 19.48 -3.75 -10.98
N PHE A 141 18.40 -4.49 -10.74
CA PHE A 141 18.21 -5.86 -11.23
C PHE A 141 18.01 -5.89 -12.76
N LYS A 142 17.17 -5.01 -13.31
CA LYS A 142 17.00 -4.84 -14.76
C LYS A 142 18.33 -4.50 -15.44
N GLU A 143 19.09 -3.55 -14.90
CA GLU A 143 20.42 -3.21 -15.42
C GLU A 143 21.41 -4.38 -15.32
N TYR A 144 21.36 -5.18 -14.25
CA TYR A 144 22.16 -6.40 -14.14
C TYR A 144 21.80 -7.40 -15.24
N ARG A 145 20.49 -7.66 -15.45
CA ARG A 145 20.02 -8.56 -16.51
C ARG A 145 20.40 -8.07 -17.90
N ASN A 146 20.29 -6.77 -18.17
CA ASN A 146 20.74 -6.20 -19.43
C ASN A 146 22.23 -6.49 -19.68
N ARG A 147 23.08 -6.38 -18.65
CA ARG A 147 24.51 -6.76 -18.77
C ARG A 147 24.72 -8.27 -18.99
N VAL A 148 23.85 -9.13 -18.43
CA VAL A 148 23.89 -10.58 -18.71
C VAL A 148 23.54 -10.83 -20.17
N VAL A 149 22.48 -10.21 -20.68
CA VAL A 149 22.05 -10.31 -22.07
C VAL A 149 23.13 -9.77 -23.03
N GLU A 150 23.73 -8.62 -22.74
CA GLU A 150 24.80 -8.03 -23.56
C GLU A 150 26.05 -8.91 -23.64
N ARG A 151 26.42 -9.61 -22.55
CA ARG A 151 27.65 -10.41 -22.47
C ARG A 151 27.48 -11.86 -22.89
N PHE A 152 26.33 -12.45 -22.58
CA PHE A 152 26.10 -13.89 -22.70
C PHE A 152 24.94 -14.23 -23.64
N GLY A 153 24.19 -13.24 -24.11
CA GLY A 153 23.02 -13.42 -24.98
C GLY A 153 21.71 -13.59 -24.20
N ALA A 154 20.61 -13.38 -24.92
CA ALA A 154 19.26 -13.45 -24.35
C ALA A 154 18.91 -14.86 -23.83
N GLU A 155 19.40 -15.92 -24.48
CA GLU A 155 19.07 -17.28 -24.06
C GLU A 155 19.73 -17.69 -22.74
N VAL A 156 20.93 -17.21 -22.45
CA VAL A 156 21.57 -17.49 -21.15
C VAL A 156 20.82 -16.80 -20.01
N ASP A 157 20.38 -15.56 -20.19
CA ASP A 157 19.53 -14.87 -19.21
C ASP A 157 18.21 -15.63 -19.00
N LYS A 158 17.61 -16.14 -20.08
CA LYS A 158 16.38 -16.95 -20.05
C LYS A 158 16.55 -18.27 -19.30
N GLU A 159 17.62 -19.00 -19.58
CA GLU A 159 18.00 -20.23 -18.87
C GLU A 159 18.17 -19.97 -17.37
N LEU A 160 18.87 -18.89 -17.01
CA LEU A 160 19.09 -18.50 -15.62
C LEU A 160 17.78 -18.06 -14.94
N ARG A 161 16.93 -17.29 -15.63
CA ARG A 161 15.66 -16.76 -15.10
C ARG A 161 14.66 -17.88 -14.82
N TYR A 162 14.52 -18.83 -15.73
CA TYR A 162 13.57 -19.95 -15.58
C TYR A 162 14.20 -21.20 -14.98
N ASN A 163 15.46 -21.11 -14.55
CA ASN A 163 16.23 -22.22 -13.96
C ASN A 163 16.15 -23.46 -14.86
N ILE A 164 16.31 -23.26 -16.16
CA ILE A 164 16.28 -24.31 -17.17
C ILE A 164 17.54 -25.14 -16.98
N LYS A 165 17.35 -26.45 -16.79
CA LYS A 165 18.46 -27.40 -16.61
C LYS A 165 18.24 -28.62 -17.47
N ALA A 166 19.32 -29.08 -18.10
CA ALA A 166 19.36 -30.39 -18.73
C ALA A 166 19.20 -31.48 -17.66
N LYS A 167 18.05 -32.16 -17.68
CA LYS A 167 17.78 -33.35 -16.86
C LYS A 167 17.83 -34.59 -17.73
N LYS A 168 18.31 -35.69 -17.16
CA LYS A 168 18.37 -36.98 -17.86
C LYS A 168 17.11 -37.78 -17.58
N PHE A 169 16.39 -38.14 -18.63
CA PHE A 169 15.21 -39.00 -18.56
C PHE A 169 15.49 -40.32 -19.27
N GLU A 170 14.85 -41.40 -18.81
CA GLU A 170 14.89 -42.68 -19.52
C GLU A 170 13.69 -42.73 -20.48
N GLU A 171 13.97 -42.63 -21.78
CA GLU A 171 12.97 -42.79 -22.83
C GLU A 171 13.02 -44.21 -23.39
N THR A 172 11.86 -44.82 -23.57
CA THR A 172 11.74 -46.09 -24.29
C THR A 172 11.54 -45.78 -25.78
N VAL A 173 12.58 -46.01 -26.58
CA VAL A 173 12.52 -45.88 -28.03
C VAL A 173 12.33 -47.26 -28.64
N THR A 174 11.30 -47.42 -29.46
CA THR A 174 11.07 -48.65 -30.22
C THR A 174 11.84 -48.59 -31.53
N ASP A 175 12.71 -49.58 -31.75
CA ASP A 175 13.52 -49.67 -32.95
C ASP A 175 12.63 -50.02 -34.17
N PRO A 176 12.57 -49.15 -35.21
CA PRO A 176 11.63 -49.31 -36.32
C PRO A 176 11.86 -50.59 -37.15
N ASP A 177 13.05 -51.18 -37.11
CA ASP A 177 13.39 -52.37 -37.89
C ASP A 177 13.21 -53.68 -37.10
N SER A 178 13.30 -53.65 -35.77
CA SER A 178 13.27 -54.87 -34.93
C SER A 178 12.09 -54.96 -33.97
N GLY A 179 11.32 -53.88 -33.78
CA GLY A 179 10.19 -53.81 -32.84
C GLY A 179 10.59 -53.97 -31.37
N LYS A 180 11.88 -53.98 -31.05
CA LYS A 180 12.37 -54.10 -29.67
C LYS A 180 12.42 -52.72 -29.00
N GLU A 181 11.89 -52.67 -27.78
CA GLU A 181 11.99 -51.51 -26.90
C GLU A 181 13.41 -51.36 -26.34
N LYS A 182 14.00 -50.17 -26.51
CA LYS A 182 15.31 -49.83 -25.95
C LYS A 182 15.17 -48.61 -25.06
N LYS A 183 15.63 -48.73 -23.81
CA LYS A 183 15.75 -47.59 -22.90
C LYS A 183 16.98 -46.76 -23.26
N VAL A 184 16.78 -45.51 -23.65
CA VAL A 184 17.80 -44.53 -23.98
C VAL A 184 17.75 -43.39 -22.97
N LYS A 185 18.90 -42.93 -22.50
CA LYS A 185 18.99 -41.75 -21.63
C LYS A 185 19.08 -40.51 -22.50
N SER A 186 18.00 -39.74 -22.61
CA SER A 186 17.99 -38.44 -23.27
C SER A 186 18.24 -37.33 -22.23
N ALA A 187 18.95 -36.28 -22.64
CA ALA A 187 19.06 -35.06 -21.85
C ALA A 187 18.06 -34.05 -22.42
N VAL A 188 17.13 -33.58 -21.58
CA VAL A 188 16.07 -32.66 -21.96
C VAL A 188 16.12 -31.45 -21.05
N ASP A 189 16.03 -30.27 -21.64
CA ASP A 189 15.97 -29.01 -20.92
C ASP A 189 14.59 -28.82 -20.30
N VAL A 190 14.56 -28.72 -18.98
CA VAL A 190 13.34 -28.61 -18.19
C VAL A 190 13.33 -27.31 -17.41
N ALA A 191 12.27 -26.53 -17.55
CA ALA A 191 12.04 -25.31 -16.78
C ALA A 191 11.54 -25.65 -15.37
N ALA A 192 12.10 -24.97 -14.37
CA ALA A 192 11.67 -25.06 -12.98
C ALA A 192 11.48 -23.65 -12.40
N PRO A 193 10.45 -22.91 -12.85
CA PRO A 193 10.26 -21.49 -12.54
C PRO A 193 9.70 -21.25 -11.12
N SER A 194 9.96 -22.15 -10.17
CA SER A 194 9.40 -22.13 -8.80
C SER A 194 9.75 -20.90 -7.96
N THR A 195 10.50 -19.96 -8.52
CA THR A 195 10.98 -18.73 -7.90
C THR A 195 10.32 -17.45 -8.42
N ASN A 196 9.35 -17.54 -9.35
CA ASN A 196 8.73 -16.37 -9.98
C ASN A 196 7.20 -16.35 -9.86
N ASP A 197 6.66 -15.43 -9.06
CA ASP A 197 5.23 -15.32 -8.76
C ASP A 197 4.34 -14.96 -9.97
N TYR A 198 4.94 -14.41 -11.04
CA TYR A 198 4.24 -14.04 -12.28
C TYR A 198 4.36 -15.09 -13.39
N ALA A 199 5.23 -16.09 -13.22
CA ALA A 199 5.39 -17.16 -14.19
C ALA A 199 4.34 -18.26 -13.95
N ARG A 200 3.64 -18.68 -15.01
CA ARG A 200 2.64 -19.75 -14.95
C ARG A 200 2.71 -20.63 -16.18
N PHE A 201 2.53 -21.93 -15.98
CA PHE A 201 2.31 -22.82 -17.11
C PHE A 201 0.89 -22.61 -17.65
N PHE A 202 0.77 -22.57 -18.97
CA PHE A 202 -0.51 -22.69 -19.66
C PHE A 202 -0.77 -24.19 -19.85
N ASP A 203 -1.62 -24.74 -18.99
CA ASP A 203 -1.91 -26.17 -18.88
C ASP A 203 -3.40 -26.41 -18.67
N GLU A 204 -3.78 -27.67 -18.44
CA GLU A 204 -5.16 -28.13 -18.23
C GLU A 204 -5.92 -27.40 -17.11
N SER A 205 -5.23 -26.67 -16.22
CA SER A 205 -5.90 -25.82 -15.23
C SER A 205 -6.48 -24.53 -15.82
N CYS A 206 -6.06 -24.15 -17.03
CA CYS A 206 -6.57 -23.02 -17.78
C CYS A 206 -7.75 -23.48 -18.64
N GLU A 207 -8.91 -22.82 -18.53
CA GLU A 207 -10.13 -23.22 -19.27
C GLU A 207 -9.94 -23.26 -20.79
N ALA A 208 -9.05 -22.41 -21.32
CA ALA A 208 -8.78 -22.31 -22.76
C ALA A 208 -7.66 -23.24 -23.28
N TYR A 209 -7.12 -24.13 -22.43
CA TYR A 209 -6.05 -25.04 -22.82
C TYR A 209 -6.57 -26.19 -23.69
N GLU A 210 -5.85 -26.48 -24.78
CA GLU A 210 -6.08 -27.62 -25.65
C GLU A 210 -4.84 -28.52 -25.73
N SER A 211 -5.00 -29.79 -26.12
CA SER A 211 -3.85 -30.70 -26.29
C SER A 211 -2.94 -30.31 -27.47
N ASN A 212 -3.42 -29.47 -28.39
CA ASN A 212 -2.65 -29.02 -29.55
C ASN A 212 -1.83 -27.76 -29.21
N MET A 213 -0.50 -27.91 -29.21
CA MET A 213 0.45 -26.85 -28.87
C MET A 213 0.36 -25.64 -29.81
N ASP A 214 0.25 -25.87 -31.13
CA ASP A 214 0.17 -24.79 -32.12
C ASP A 214 -1.10 -23.96 -31.94
N TYR A 215 -2.21 -24.63 -31.59
CA TYR A 215 -3.46 -23.96 -31.27
C TYR A 215 -3.33 -23.10 -30.01
N ASN A 216 -2.73 -23.63 -28.94
CA ASN A 216 -2.49 -22.87 -27.72
C ASN A 216 -1.62 -21.63 -27.98
N LEU A 217 -0.54 -21.78 -28.77
CA LEU A 217 0.33 -20.65 -29.14
C LEU A 217 -0.43 -19.60 -29.96
N MET A 218 -1.25 -20.02 -30.92
CA MET A 218 -2.12 -19.12 -31.68
C MET A 218 -3.09 -18.38 -30.76
N TYR A 219 -3.75 -19.09 -29.84
CA TYR A 219 -4.68 -18.51 -28.88
C TYR A 219 -4.01 -17.47 -27.99
N LEU A 220 -2.88 -17.81 -27.37
CA LEU A 220 -2.15 -16.91 -26.48
C LEU A 220 -1.68 -15.65 -27.19
N ARG A 221 -1.14 -15.77 -28.42
CA ARG A 221 -0.75 -14.61 -29.23
C ARG A 221 -1.94 -13.71 -29.57
N SER A 222 -3.09 -14.29 -29.88
CA SER A 222 -4.33 -13.54 -30.12
C SER A 222 -4.79 -12.78 -28.87
N GLN A 223 -4.77 -13.43 -27.71
CA GLN A 223 -5.14 -12.80 -26.43
C GLN A 223 -4.16 -11.70 -26.03
N GLN A 224 -2.87 -11.86 -26.29
CA GLN A 224 -1.86 -10.82 -26.06
C GLN A 224 -2.15 -9.57 -26.92
N ASN A 225 -2.53 -9.74 -28.19
CA ASN A 225 -2.91 -8.62 -29.05
C ASN A 225 -4.16 -7.90 -28.52
N LEU A 226 -5.19 -8.67 -28.13
CA LEU A 226 -6.39 -8.10 -27.52
C LEU A 226 -6.10 -7.35 -26.22
N ALA A 227 -5.21 -7.87 -25.39
CA ALA A 227 -4.77 -7.20 -24.17
C ALA A 227 -4.05 -5.87 -24.48
N ASN A 228 -3.21 -5.84 -25.50
CA ASN A 228 -2.57 -4.59 -25.97
C ASN A 228 -3.58 -3.56 -26.47
N ASP A 229 -4.60 -3.99 -27.21
CA ASP A 229 -5.65 -3.08 -27.68
C ASP A 229 -6.46 -2.51 -26.53
N LYS A 230 -6.80 -3.34 -25.52
CA LYS A 230 -7.47 -2.89 -24.29
C LYS A 230 -6.60 -1.93 -23.48
N LEU A 231 -5.32 -2.22 -23.33
CA LEU A 231 -4.36 -1.35 -22.64
C LEU A 231 -4.33 0.04 -23.29
N LYS A 232 -4.24 0.11 -24.62
CA LYS A 232 -4.25 1.37 -25.37
C LYS A 232 -5.59 2.10 -25.28
N ALA A 233 -6.70 1.37 -25.36
CA ALA A 233 -8.04 1.94 -25.31
C ALA A 233 -8.40 2.54 -23.94
N ASN A 234 -8.03 1.83 -22.86
CA ASN A 234 -8.39 2.21 -21.50
C ASN A 234 -7.31 3.07 -20.81
N GLY A 235 -6.07 3.07 -21.32
CA GLY A 235 -4.92 3.68 -20.68
C GLY A 235 -4.27 2.84 -19.58
N TYR A 236 -4.92 1.75 -19.15
CA TYR A 236 -4.42 0.80 -18.15
C TYR A 236 -5.06 -0.58 -18.34
N LEU A 237 -4.46 -1.62 -17.76
CA LEU A 237 -5.00 -2.98 -17.76
C LEU A 237 -4.52 -3.73 -16.52
N PHE A 238 -5.42 -4.37 -15.77
CA PHE A 238 -5.01 -5.22 -14.64
C PHE A 238 -4.63 -6.63 -15.11
N LEU A 239 -3.72 -7.28 -14.37
CA LEU A 239 -3.39 -8.68 -14.61
C LEU A 239 -4.62 -9.59 -14.43
N SER A 240 -5.58 -9.22 -13.58
CA SER A 240 -6.84 -9.93 -13.44
C SER A 240 -7.65 -9.96 -14.73
N ASP A 241 -7.62 -8.88 -15.50
CA ASP A 241 -8.38 -8.81 -16.76
C ASP A 241 -7.78 -9.74 -17.81
N VAL A 242 -6.45 -9.90 -17.80
CA VAL A 242 -5.74 -10.89 -18.63
C VAL A 242 -6.03 -12.31 -18.15
N TYR A 243 -6.05 -12.54 -16.83
CA TYR A 243 -6.39 -13.84 -16.27
C TYR A 243 -7.80 -14.28 -16.66
N ASP A 244 -8.79 -13.39 -16.58
CA ASP A 244 -10.16 -13.72 -16.99
C ASP A 244 -10.23 -14.08 -18.48
N GLN A 245 -9.47 -13.39 -19.33
CA GLN A 245 -9.37 -13.70 -20.77
C GLN A 245 -8.76 -15.07 -21.03
N LEU A 246 -7.82 -15.51 -20.19
CA LEU A 246 -7.16 -16.80 -20.31
C LEU A 246 -7.89 -17.92 -19.55
N GLY A 247 -9.01 -17.62 -18.88
CA GLY A 247 -9.71 -18.60 -18.03
C GLY A 247 -8.91 -18.98 -16.77
N ILE A 248 -8.02 -18.10 -16.31
CA ILE A 248 -7.19 -18.29 -15.13
C ILE A 248 -7.87 -17.68 -13.91
N LYS A 249 -7.85 -18.39 -12.78
CA LYS A 249 -8.40 -17.88 -11.53
C LYS A 249 -7.66 -16.62 -11.06
N ARG A 250 -8.41 -15.55 -10.80
CA ARG A 250 -7.88 -14.31 -10.20
C ARG A 250 -7.15 -14.58 -8.87
N THR A 251 -6.08 -13.82 -8.64
CA THR A 251 -5.35 -13.81 -7.36
C THR A 251 -5.46 -12.42 -6.71
N LYS A 252 -5.08 -12.30 -5.44
CA LYS A 252 -5.01 -10.99 -4.78
C LYS A 252 -4.03 -10.06 -5.49
N MET A 253 -2.91 -10.62 -5.94
CA MET A 253 -1.86 -9.88 -6.65
C MET A 253 -2.36 -9.40 -8.03
N SER A 254 -3.09 -10.23 -8.77
CA SER A 254 -3.56 -9.88 -10.12
C SER A 254 -4.51 -8.69 -10.15
N GLN A 255 -5.15 -8.36 -9.02
CA GLN A 255 -6.05 -7.19 -8.90
C GLN A 255 -5.30 -5.88 -8.56
N ILE A 256 -4.02 -5.98 -8.19
CA ILE A 256 -3.21 -4.82 -7.79
C ILE A 256 -2.23 -4.47 -8.90
N VAL A 257 -1.65 -5.48 -9.55
CA VAL A 257 -0.62 -5.31 -10.59
C VAL A 257 -1.22 -5.29 -11.99
N GLY A 258 -0.51 -4.66 -12.92
CA GLY A 258 -0.91 -4.63 -14.32
C GLY A 258 0.01 -3.76 -15.17
N TRP A 259 -0.57 -3.14 -16.20
CA TRP A 259 0.12 -2.31 -17.17
C TRP A 259 -0.51 -0.93 -17.25
N VAL A 260 0.32 0.08 -17.54
CA VAL A 260 -0.12 1.45 -17.79
C VAL A 260 0.39 1.92 -19.14
N TYR A 261 -0.49 2.54 -19.92
CA TYR A 261 -0.15 3.09 -21.23
C TYR A 261 0.08 4.60 -21.11
N LYS A 262 1.35 5.01 -21.06
CA LYS A 262 1.79 6.42 -20.98
C LYS A 262 2.93 6.67 -21.98
N PRO A 263 2.62 6.81 -23.28
CA PRO A 263 3.63 6.93 -24.33
C PRO A 263 4.53 8.18 -24.18
N GLU A 264 4.06 9.22 -23.49
CA GLU A 264 4.80 10.48 -23.29
C GLU A 264 5.48 10.61 -21.91
N GLY A 265 5.51 9.57 -21.07
CA GLY A 265 6.02 9.74 -19.71
C GLY A 265 6.19 8.49 -18.84
N ASN A 266 6.22 7.28 -19.42
CA ASN A 266 6.49 6.07 -18.65
C ASN A 266 7.99 5.77 -18.60
N GLU A 267 8.71 6.29 -17.61
CA GLU A 267 10.14 5.99 -17.43
C GLU A 267 10.39 4.52 -17.02
N ASN A 268 9.39 3.83 -16.46
CA ASN A 268 9.56 2.52 -15.81
C ASN A 268 8.73 1.38 -16.42
N GLY A 269 7.81 1.67 -17.34
CA GLY A 269 6.91 0.67 -17.92
C GLY A 269 7.01 0.56 -19.43
N ASP A 270 6.71 -0.64 -19.92
CA ASP A 270 7.00 -1.04 -21.30
C ASP A 270 6.00 -0.45 -22.31
N ASN A 271 4.84 0.01 -21.85
CA ASN A 271 3.71 0.50 -22.67
C ASN A 271 3.11 -0.54 -23.64
N PHE A 272 3.41 -1.82 -23.43
CA PHE A 272 2.79 -2.94 -24.12
C PHE A 272 2.67 -4.15 -23.19
N VAL A 273 1.71 -5.02 -23.51
CA VAL A 273 1.50 -6.30 -22.84
C VAL A 273 2.28 -7.38 -23.59
N ASP A 274 3.11 -8.13 -22.87
CA ASP A 274 3.78 -9.33 -23.34
C ASP A 274 3.54 -10.46 -22.34
N PHE A 275 3.10 -11.60 -22.87
CA PHE A 275 2.87 -12.81 -22.09
C PHE A 275 4.15 -13.60 -21.86
N GLY A 276 5.28 -13.21 -22.47
CA GLY A 276 6.57 -13.87 -22.26
C GLY A 276 6.53 -15.36 -22.63
N ILE A 277 5.82 -15.68 -23.72
CA ILE A 277 5.50 -17.06 -24.11
C ILE A 277 6.80 -17.81 -24.43
N LEU A 278 7.03 -18.88 -23.67
CA LEU A 278 8.18 -19.78 -23.82
C LEU A 278 7.71 -21.22 -23.97
N GLU A 279 8.04 -21.85 -25.09
CA GLU A 279 7.92 -23.29 -25.27
C GLU A 279 9.08 -23.99 -24.55
N THR A 280 8.75 -24.85 -23.59
CA THR A 280 9.74 -25.55 -22.76
C THR A 280 9.25 -26.96 -22.41
N ASN A 281 10.01 -27.68 -21.58
CA ASN A 281 9.53 -28.92 -20.97
C ASN A 281 9.37 -28.71 -19.46
N ARG A 282 8.40 -29.40 -18.87
CA ARG A 282 8.24 -29.49 -17.41
C ARG A 282 8.35 -30.95 -16.97
N GLU A 283 8.89 -31.14 -15.78
CA GLU A 283 8.95 -32.47 -15.15
C GLU A 283 7.56 -32.89 -14.68
N THR A 284 7.18 -34.13 -14.96
CA THR A 284 5.90 -34.70 -14.50
C THR A 284 6.08 -35.38 -13.14
N GLU A 285 5.00 -35.52 -12.38
CA GLU A 285 5.04 -36.16 -11.04
C GLU A 285 5.54 -37.61 -11.10
N ASP A 286 5.32 -38.29 -12.23
CA ASP A 286 5.76 -39.65 -12.49
C ASP A 286 7.27 -39.77 -12.80
N GLY A 287 8.02 -38.67 -12.72
CA GLY A 287 9.46 -38.62 -13.01
C GLY A 287 9.81 -38.59 -14.50
N GLY A 288 8.83 -38.31 -15.36
CA GLY A 288 9.00 -38.05 -16.79
C GLY A 288 9.07 -36.55 -17.10
N TYR A 289 8.85 -36.20 -18.35
CA TYR A 289 8.71 -34.81 -18.79
C TYR A 289 7.63 -34.68 -19.86
N GLU A 290 7.08 -33.48 -19.99
CA GLU A 290 6.15 -33.14 -21.06
C GLU A 290 6.44 -31.75 -21.61
N LYS A 291 6.02 -31.52 -22.87
CA LYS A 291 6.07 -30.18 -23.47
C LYS A 291 5.08 -29.28 -22.75
N ALA A 292 5.51 -28.06 -22.44
CA ALA A 292 4.70 -27.07 -21.75
C ALA A 292 4.95 -25.68 -22.32
N ILE A 293 3.94 -24.82 -22.20
CA ILE A 293 4.08 -23.39 -22.48
C ILE A 293 4.20 -22.69 -21.14
N LEU A 294 5.31 -22.03 -20.90
CA LEU A 294 5.49 -21.11 -19.79
C LEU A 294 5.12 -19.70 -20.24
N MET A 295 4.28 -19.02 -19.48
CA MET A 295 3.98 -17.60 -19.64
C MET A 295 4.58 -16.82 -18.48
N GLU A 296 5.15 -15.67 -18.78
CA GLU A 296 5.58 -14.69 -17.79
C GLU A 296 5.18 -13.29 -18.23
N PHE A 297 4.22 -12.71 -17.51
CA PHE A 297 3.66 -11.40 -17.82
C PHE A 297 4.63 -10.27 -17.45
N ASN A 298 4.90 -9.36 -18.38
CA ASN A 298 5.76 -8.18 -18.18
C ASN A 298 5.05 -7.03 -17.42
N VAL A 299 4.39 -7.33 -16.30
CA VAL A 299 3.64 -6.31 -15.55
C VAL A 299 4.53 -5.16 -15.06
N ASP A 300 4.02 -3.94 -15.09
CA ASP A 300 4.69 -2.73 -14.57
C ASP A 300 4.75 -2.73 -13.03
N GLY A 301 4.04 -3.66 -12.38
CA GLY A 301 3.88 -3.72 -10.93
C GLY A 301 2.53 -3.15 -10.47
N PRO A 302 2.39 -2.68 -9.22
CA PRO A 302 1.17 -2.06 -8.72
C PRO A 302 0.82 -0.78 -9.49
N ILE A 303 -0.34 -0.76 -10.16
CA ILE A 303 -0.72 0.34 -11.05
C ILE A 303 -1.72 1.33 -10.47
N LEU A 304 -2.28 1.07 -9.29
CA LEU A 304 -3.33 1.92 -8.70
C LEU A 304 -2.87 3.38 -8.47
N ASP A 305 -1.61 3.59 -8.11
CA ASP A 305 -1.04 4.93 -7.94
C ASP A 305 -0.53 5.55 -9.27
N LEU A 306 -0.57 4.77 -10.35
CA LEU A 306 -0.09 5.14 -11.68
C LEU A 306 -1.24 5.50 -12.65
N ILE A 307 -2.48 5.12 -12.35
CA ILE A 307 -3.66 5.45 -13.17
C ILE A 307 -4.09 6.90 -12.92
#